data_AF-A0A4Y1QYL0-F1
#
_entry.id   AF-A0A4Y1QYL0-F1
#
_cell.length_a   1.000
_cell.length_b   1.000
_cell.length_c   1.000
_cell.angle_alpha   90.00
_cell.angle_beta   90.00
_cell.angle_gamma   90.00
#
_symmetry.space_group_name_H-M   'P 1'
#
loop_
_entity.id
_entity.type
_entity.pdbx_description
1 polymer ?
#
loop_
_entity_poly.entity_id
_entity_poly.type
_entity_poly.pdbx_seq_one_letter_code
_entity_poly.pdbx_strand_id
1 'polypeptide(L)'
;MEPLEDIYVHSVHDAQQLIHVLRDIQAFIAIDHTRLPVKLIVIDSIAALFRSQYQTTPTDLKRRSEMFFKISGTLKALANKFGLAVVVTNQVVDFIGPHDGVNGVRLGNLECLHTSGRR
;
A
#
# COMPACT_ATOMS: atom_id res chain seq x y z
N MET A 1 28.36 12.82 2.57
CA MET A 1 27.07 12.13 2.77
C MET A 1 26.46 11.97 1.40
N GLU A 2 26.39 10.74 0.87
CA GLU A 2 25.69 10.46 -0.39
C GLU A 2 24.24 10.06 -0.07
N PRO A 3 23.22 10.85 -0.47
CA PRO A 3 21.83 10.61 -0.07
C PRO A 3 21.25 9.25 -0.48
N LEU A 4 21.85 8.60 -1.49
CA LEU A 4 21.36 7.34 -2.05
C LEU A 4 21.71 6.13 -1.20
N GLU A 5 22.72 6.22 -0.33
CA GLU A 5 23.18 5.08 0.48
C GLU A 5 22.16 4.62 1.53
N ASP A 6 21.24 5.50 1.94
CA ASP A 6 20.18 5.19 2.92
C ASP A 6 18.81 4.98 2.25
N ILE A 7 18.79 4.81 0.92
CA ILE A 7 17.57 4.52 0.16
C ILE A 7 17.61 3.08 -0.32
N TYR A 8 16.78 2.24 0.29
CA TYR A 8 16.66 0.83 -0.04
C TYR A 8 15.50 0.63 -1.03
N VAL A 9 15.79 0.03 -2.18
CA VAL A 9 14.82 -0.17 -3.26
C VAL A 9 14.57 -1.65 -3.47
N HIS A 10 13.29 -2.03 -3.57
CA HIS A 10 12.88 -3.40 -3.88
C HIS A 10 11.75 -3.39 -4.90
N SER A 11 11.92 -4.12 -6.01
CA SER A 11 10.89 -4.25 -7.03
C SER A 11 9.83 -5.27 -6.61
N VAL A 12 8.56 -4.92 -6.84
CA VAL A 12 7.42 -5.77 -6.50
C VAL A 12 6.50 -5.86 -7.71
N HIS A 13 6.14 -7.08 -8.10
CA HIS A 13 5.38 -7.38 -9.32
C HIS A 13 3.94 -7.80 -9.02
N ASP A 14 3.67 -8.31 -7.82
CA ASP A 14 2.33 -8.69 -7.40
C ASP A 14 2.07 -8.49 -5.90
N ALA A 15 0.80 -8.56 -5.52
CA ALA A 15 0.36 -8.32 -4.15
C ALA A 15 0.81 -9.41 -3.16
N GLN A 16 1.05 -10.65 -3.60
CA GLN A 16 1.60 -11.69 -2.73
C GLN A 16 3.08 -11.42 -2.45
N GLN A 17 3.85 -11.03 -3.47
CA GLN A 17 5.23 -10.62 -3.32
C GLN A 17 5.33 -9.42 -2.37
N LEU A 18 4.44 -8.43 -2.47
CA LEU A 18 4.43 -7.30 -1.51
C LEU A 18 4.29 -7.79 -0.06
N ILE A 19 3.40 -8.76 0.20
CA ILE A 19 3.21 -9.30 1.56
C ILE A 19 4.49 -9.97 2.07
N HIS A 20 5.25 -10.66 1.22
CA HIS A 20 6.54 -11.24 1.61
C HIS A 20 7.57 -10.15 1.90
N VAL A 21 7.71 -9.18 0.99
CA VAL A 21 8.63 -8.04 1.14
C VAL A 21 8.33 -7.23 2.41
N LEU A 22 7.06 -7.05 2.79
CA LEU A 22 6.72 -6.37 4.05
C LEU A 22 7.20 -7.13 5.30
N ARG A 23 7.28 -8.47 5.26
CA ARG A 23 7.88 -9.26 6.34
C ARG A 23 9.39 -9.09 6.36
N ASP A 24 10.02 -9.05 5.19
CA ASP A 24 11.45 -8.86 5.07
C ASP A 24 11.85 -7.46 5.55
N ILE A 25 11.07 -6.43 5.20
CA ILE A 25 11.23 -5.06 5.72
C ILE A 25 11.09 -5.05 7.25
N GLN A 26 10.12 -5.77 7.81
CA GLN A 26 9.98 -5.87 9.27
C GLN A 26 11.25 -6.43 9.92
N ALA A 27 11.81 -7.52 9.36
CA ALA A 27 13.04 -8.11 9.87
C ALA A 27 14.22 -7.14 9.70
N PHE A 28 14.34 -6.53 8.53
CA PHE A 28 15.38 -5.56 8.20
C PHE A 28 15.42 -4.38 9.18
N ILE A 29 14.27 -3.75 9.45
CA ILE A 29 14.16 -2.63 10.40
C ILE A 29 14.43 -3.09 11.84
N ALA A 30 14.01 -4.31 12.20
CA ALA A 30 14.15 -4.80 13.57
C ALA A 30 15.59 -5.14 13.98
N ILE A 31 16.46 -5.47 13.02
CA ILE A 31 17.85 -5.86 13.29
C ILE A 31 18.78 -4.63 13.38
N ASP A 32 18.30 -3.44 13.00
CA ASP A 32 19.00 -2.14 13.17
C ASP A 32 20.42 -2.12 12.57
N HIS A 33 20.60 -2.76 11.42
CA HIS A 33 21.87 -2.82 10.68
C HIS A 33 22.08 -1.65 9.71
N THR A 34 21.15 -0.72 9.66
CA THR A 34 21.21 0.46 8.79
C THR A 34 22.02 1.57 9.46
N ARG A 35 22.72 2.38 8.65
CA ARG A 35 23.45 3.55 9.17
C ARG A 35 22.54 4.57 9.85
N LEU A 36 21.35 4.77 9.29
CA LEU A 36 20.30 5.64 9.83
C LEU A 36 19.03 4.83 10.09
N PRO A 37 18.25 5.16 11.13
CA PRO A 37 16.99 4.49 11.40
C PRO A 37 16.02 4.70 10.24
N VAL A 38 15.37 3.61 9.78
CA VAL A 38 14.36 3.69 8.72
C VAL A 38 13.11 4.40 9.26
N LYS A 39 12.78 5.55 8.68
CA LYS A 39 11.63 6.38 9.08
C LYS A 39 10.56 6.58 8.02
N LEU A 40 10.76 6.01 6.83
CA LEU A 40 9.83 6.14 5.71
C LEU A 40 9.78 4.86 4.88
N ILE A 41 8.58 4.39 4.58
CA ILE A 41 8.31 3.39 3.55
C ILE A 41 7.50 4.07 2.45
N VAL A 42 7.96 3.94 1.19
CA VAL A 42 7.24 4.44 0.01
C VAL A 42 6.83 3.25 -0.86
N ILE A 43 5.55 3.20 -1.25
CA ILE A 43 5.04 2.25 -2.24
C ILE A 43 4.55 3.03 -3.45
N ASP A 44 5.26 2.88 -4.57
CA ASP A 44 4.92 3.49 -5.85
C ASP A 44 4.73 2.41 -6.94
N SER A 45 3.53 2.11 -7.44
CA SER A 45 2.22 2.51 -6.95
C SER A 45 1.39 1.29 -6.55
N ILE A 46 0.53 1.43 -5.55
CA ILE A 46 -0.29 0.32 -5.08
C ILE A 46 -1.28 -0.16 -6.15
N ALA A 47 -1.71 0.75 -7.04
CA ALA A 47 -2.60 0.46 -8.15
C ALA A 47 -2.03 -0.62 -9.09
N ALA A 48 -0.71 -0.60 -9.33
CA ALA A 48 -0.05 -1.49 -10.28
C ALA A 48 -0.27 -2.97 -9.92
N LEU A 49 -0.31 -3.29 -8.62
CA LEU A 49 -0.48 -4.66 -8.11
C LEU A 49 -1.87 -5.25 -8.40
N PHE A 50 -2.86 -4.40 -8.66
CA PHE A 50 -4.24 -4.81 -8.87
C PHE A 50 -4.72 -4.65 -10.31
N ARG A 51 -3.94 -4.01 -11.19
CA ARG A 51 -4.31 -3.72 -12.59
C ARG A 51 -4.36 -4.97 -13.48
N SER A 52 -3.47 -5.93 -13.30
CA SER A 52 -3.32 -7.07 -14.25
C SER A 52 -4.00 -8.37 -13.83
N GLN A 53 -4.34 -8.55 -12.55
CA GLN A 53 -4.62 -9.89 -12.01
C GLN A 53 -6.09 -10.27 -11.86
N TYR A 54 -7.06 -9.38 -12.06
CA TYR A 54 -8.45 -9.73 -11.76
C TYR A 54 -9.45 -9.12 -12.74
N GLN A 55 -10.27 -9.98 -13.35
CA GLN A 55 -11.44 -9.58 -14.12
C GLN A 55 -12.46 -8.89 -13.19
N THR A 56 -13.41 -8.16 -13.75
CA THR A 56 -14.42 -7.38 -13.01
C THR A 56 -15.55 -8.25 -12.44
N THR A 57 -15.25 -9.46 -11.97
CA THR A 57 -16.25 -10.29 -11.29
C THR A 57 -16.43 -9.84 -9.82
N PRO A 58 -17.62 -10.01 -9.23
CA PRO A 58 -17.82 -9.71 -7.80
C PRO A 58 -16.87 -10.48 -6.87
N THR A 59 -16.53 -11.72 -7.22
CA THR A 59 -15.57 -12.56 -6.49
C THR A 59 -14.16 -11.99 -6.53
N ASP A 60 -13.75 -11.45 -7.68
CA ASP A 60 -12.46 -10.80 -7.85
C ASP A 60 -12.36 -9.49 -7.06
N LEU A 61 -13.43 -8.71 -7.04
CA LEU A 61 -13.51 -7.48 -6.24
C LEU A 61 -13.39 -7.77 -4.73
N LYS A 62 -14.04 -8.84 -4.26
CA LYS A 62 -13.93 -9.29 -2.87
C LYS A 62 -12.48 -9.65 -2.54
N ARG A 63 -11.82 -10.47 -3.38
CA ARG A 63 -10.43 -10.89 -3.18
C ARG A 63 -9.46 -9.70 -3.22
N ARG A 64 -9.68 -8.74 -4.12
CA ARG A 64 -8.93 -7.46 -4.16
C ARG A 64 -9.07 -6.69 -2.86
N SER A 65 -10.30 -6.54 -2.36
CA SER A 65 -10.59 -5.83 -1.11
C SER A 65 -9.90 -6.50 0.08
N GLU A 66 -10.03 -7.81 0.22
CA GLU A 66 -9.38 -8.59 1.30
C GLU A 66 -7.86 -8.41 1.30
N MET A 67 -7.24 -8.48 0.12
CA MET A 67 -5.81 -8.32 -0.04
C MET A 67 -5.36 -6.88 0.26
N PHE A 68 -6.11 -5.88 -0.20
CA PHE A 68 -5.86 -4.48 0.10
C PHE A 68 -5.94 -4.19 1.60
N PHE A 69 -6.94 -4.74 2.30
CA PHE A 69 -7.06 -4.63 3.76
C PHE A 69 -5.90 -5.30 4.48
N LYS A 70 -5.47 -6.48 4.03
CA LYS A 70 -4.30 -7.17 4.60
C LYS A 70 -3.04 -6.31 4.48
N ILE A 71 -2.76 -5.79 3.29
CA ILE A 71 -1.60 -4.90 3.04
C ILE A 71 -1.71 -3.65 3.92
N SER A 72 -2.86 -2.99 3.93
CA SER A 72 -3.09 -1.76 4.72
C SER A 72 -2.90 -2.02 6.22
N GLY A 73 -3.41 -3.14 6.73
CA GLY A 73 -3.24 -3.55 8.12
C GLY A 73 -1.78 -3.80 8.48
N THR A 74 -1.03 -4.49 7.62
CA THR A 74 0.41 -4.70 7.80
C THR A 74 1.18 -3.38 7.81
N LEU A 75 0.91 -2.48 6.86
CA LEU A 75 1.55 -1.16 6.81
C LEU A 75 1.27 -0.32 8.06
N LYS A 76 0.02 -0.29 8.53
CA LYS A 76 -0.35 0.39 9.77
C LYS A 76 0.37 -0.21 10.98
N ALA A 77 0.48 -1.53 11.05
CA ALA A 77 1.20 -2.22 12.12
C ALA A 77 2.71 -1.86 12.11
N LEU A 78 3.34 -1.80 10.94
CA LEU A 78 4.74 -1.38 10.81
C LEU A 78 4.93 0.07 11.23
N ALA A 79 4.08 0.98 10.76
CA ALA A 79 4.13 2.40 11.10
C ALA A 79 4.08 2.63 12.63
N ASN A 80 3.12 1.97 13.30
CA ASN A 80 2.95 2.07 14.74
C ASN A 80 4.10 1.41 15.51
N LYS A 81 4.56 0.23 15.07
CA LYS A 81 5.59 -0.54 15.76
C LYS A 81 6.95 0.17 15.75
N PHE A 82 7.32 0.78 14.63
CA PHE A 82 8.66 1.36 14.43
C PHE A 82 8.68 2.89 14.46
N GLY A 83 7.51 3.54 14.60
CA GLY A 83 7.39 4.99 14.57
C GLY A 83 7.91 5.55 13.25
N LEU A 84 7.41 5.03 12.13
CA LEU A 84 7.75 5.44 10.77
C LEU A 84 6.52 5.90 9.99
N ALA A 85 6.74 6.69 8.94
CA ALA A 85 5.70 7.08 8.00
C ALA A 85 5.58 6.06 6.85
N VAL A 86 4.35 5.86 6.36
CA VAL A 86 4.08 5.09 5.15
C VAL A 86 3.42 6.01 4.13
N VAL A 87 4.02 6.10 2.95
CA VAL A 87 3.47 6.82 1.80
C VAL A 87 3.13 5.82 0.72
N VAL A 88 1.89 5.87 0.23
CA VAL A 88 1.40 5.01 -0.85
C VAL A 88 0.89 5.89 -1.96
N THR A 89 1.42 5.73 -3.17
CA THR A 89 0.88 6.39 -4.35
C THR A 89 -0.18 5.50 -4.99
N ASN A 90 -1.22 6.14 -5.52
CA ASN A 90 -2.26 5.47 -6.29
C ASN A 90 -2.34 6.13 -7.65
N GLN A 91 -1.86 5.46 -8.69
CA GLN A 91 -2.02 5.96 -10.05
C GLN A 91 -3.46 5.71 -10.50
N VAL A 92 -4.24 6.77 -10.66
CA VAL A 92 -5.62 6.69 -11.18
C VAL A 92 -5.55 6.53 -12.70
N VAL A 93 -6.29 5.57 -13.24
CA VAL A 93 -6.67 5.55 -14.67
C VAL A 93 -8.11 6.00 -14.73
N ASP A 94 -8.45 6.91 -15.65
CA ASP A 94 -9.81 7.45 -15.77
C ASP A 94 -10.82 6.31 -15.87
N PHE A 95 -11.74 6.24 -14.91
CA PHE A 95 -12.88 5.33 -14.95
C PHE A 95 -14.10 6.10 -15.43
N ILE A 96 -14.42 5.98 -16.72
CA ILE A 96 -15.71 6.41 -17.26
C ILE A 96 -16.63 5.20 -17.20
N GLY A 97 -17.34 5.03 -16.08
CA GLY A 97 -18.38 4.01 -15.90
C GLY A 97 -19.75 4.63 -15.69
N PRO A 98 -20.86 3.93 -16.01
CA PRO A 98 -22.20 4.47 -15.84
C PRO A 98 -22.49 4.81 -14.39
N HIS A 99 -23.21 5.90 -14.22
CA HIS A 99 -23.42 6.65 -12.99
C HIS A 99 -24.42 5.95 -12.05
N ASP A 100 -23.99 4.92 -11.31
CA ASP A 100 -24.78 4.37 -10.20
C ASP A 100 -24.00 4.48 -8.87
N GLY A 101 -24.53 5.34 -8.00
CA GLY A 101 -23.92 5.80 -6.77
C GLY A 101 -23.70 4.68 -5.75
N VAL A 102 -22.44 4.47 -5.38
CA VAL A 102 -22.09 3.66 -4.20
C VAL A 102 -22.08 4.58 -2.99
N ASN A 103 -23.27 4.85 -2.47
CA ASN A 103 -23.44 5.42 -1.13
C ASN A 103 -22.98 4.41 -0.07
N GLY A 104 -21.98 4.77 0.74
CA GLY A 104 -21.93 4.31 2.13
C GLY A 104 -21.13 3.05 2.47
N VAL A 105 -20.04 2.74 1.77
CA VAL A 105 -19.09 1.73 2.29
C VAL A 105 -18.13 2.41 3.28
N ARG A 106 -18.36 2.22 4.58
CA ARG A 106 -17.35 2.53 5.61
C ARG A 106 -16.17 1.58 5.46
N LEU A 107 -15.06 2.07 4.90
CA LEU A 107 -13.85 1.31 4.67
C LEU A 107 -12.91 1.41 5.90
N GLY A 108 -13.14 0.57 6.91
CA GLY A 108 -12.20 0.34 8.01
C GLY A 108 -12.14 1.40 9.11
N ASN A 109 -11.05 1.37 9.88
CA ASN A 109 -10.83 2.14 11.12
C ASN A 109 -9.84 3.32 10.91
N LEU A 110 -9.99 4.05 9.79
CA LEU A 110 -9.20 5.25 9.51
C LEU A 110 -9.84 6.45 10.22
N GLU A 111 -9.05 7.17 11.02
CA GLU A 111 -9.50 8.41 11.67
C GLU A 111 -9.76 9.53 10.66
N CYS A 112 -9.14 9.46 9.48
CA CYS A 112 -9.24 10.48 8.44
C CYS A 112 -8.89 9.86 7.07
N LEU A 113 -9.67 10.19 6.05
CA LEU A 113 -9.38 9.91 4.64
C LEU A 113 -9.57 11.20 3.85
N HIS A 114 -8.48 11.78 3.35
CA HIS A 114 -8.50 13.01 2.56
C HIS A 114 -8.38 12.66 1.08
N THR A 115 -9.42 12.95 0.30
CA THR A 115 -9.44 12.75 -1.16
C THR A 115 -9.32 14.09 -1.88
N SER A 116 -8.72 14.12 -3.08
CA SER A 116 -8.53 15.35 -3.86
C SER A 116 -9.83 15.93 -4.44
N GLY A 117 -10.97 15.26 -4.28
CA GLY A 117 -12.26 15.73 -4.77
C GLY A 117 -12.42 15.71 -6.29
N ARG A 118 -11.44 15.17 -7.04
CA ARG A 118 -11.56 14.97 -8.48
C ARG A 118 -12.65 13.95 -8.76
N ARG A 119 -13.77 14.46 -9.27
CA ARG A 119 -14.90 13.72 -9.84
C ARG A 119 -14.69 13.60 -11.34
#